data_AF-K1TXZ3-F1
#
_entry.id   AF-K1TXZ3-F1
#
_cell.length_a   1.000
_cell.length_b   1.000
_cell.length_c   1.000
_cell.angle_alpha   90.00
_cell.angle_beta   90.00
_cell.angle_gamma   90.00
#
_symmetry.space_group_name_H-M   'P 1'
#
loop_
_entity.id
_entity.type
_entity.pdbx_description
1 polymer ?
#
loop_
_entity_poly.entity_id
_entity_poly.type
_entity_poly.pdbx_seq_one_letter_code
_entity_poly.pdbx_strand_id
1 'polypeptide(L)'
;MTLFAAKTKRQAEPAEPQTRPRRKLSRAERKQIEAAIARANRTGKKEQSAQDSIPYERMWPDGICKVADGRYTKTIQFQDINYQLSQNEDKTAIFEGWCDFLNYFDSSIRFQLSFLNLAASQETFANSITIPAQGDDFDPIRVEYTQMLQNQLARGNNGLIKTK
;
A
#
# COMPACT_ATOMS: atom_id res chain seq x y z
N MET A 1 55.63 -17.36 -12.66
CA MET A 1 56.01 -16.73 -11.39
C MET A 1 55.06 -17.19 -10.30
N THR A 2 55.62 -17.97 -9.40
CA THR A 2 55.08 -18.39 -8.10
C THR A 2 54.72 -17.15 -7.26
N LEU A 3 53.69 -17.26 -6.42
CA LEU A 3 53.71 -16.82 -5.01
C LEU A 3 52.38 -17.26 -4.35
N PHE A 4 52.43 -18.42 -3.69
CA PHE A 4 51.42 -18.85 -2.73
C PHE A 4 51.64 -18.08 -1.42
N ALA A 5 50.63 -17.35 -0.94
CA ALA A 5 50.64 -16.76 0.40
C ALA A 5 49.99 -17.73 1.40
N ALA A 6 50.77 -18.09 2.43
CA ALA A 6 50.43 -19.07 3.45
C ALA A 6 49.23 -18.63 4.32
N LYS A 7 48.29 -19.56 4.55
CA LYS A 7 47.23 -19.41 5.56
C LYS A 7 47.81 -19.61 6.96
N THR A 8 47.95 -18.53 7.73
CA THR A 8 48.25 -18.61 9.16
C THR A 8 47.00 -19.10 9.91
N LYS A 9 47.03 -20.37 10.37
CA LYS A 9 46.04 -20.89 11.33
C LYS A 9 46.18 -20.13 12.65
N ARG A 10 45.24 -19.24 12.96
CA ARG A 10 45.05 -18.76 14.33
C ARG A 10 44.32 -19.85 15.12
N GLN A 11 45.02 -20.44 16.09
CA GLN A 11 44.43 -21.33 17.08
C GLN A 11 43.43 -20.52 17.91
N ALA A 12 42.20 -21.02 18.03
CA ALA A 12 41.20 -20.46 18.93
C ALA A 12 41.48 -20.98 20.34
N GLU A 13 41.90 -20.10 21.24
CA GLU A 13 41.92 -20.39 22.67
C GLU A 13 40.48 -20.61 23.18
N PRO A 14 40.25 -21.59 24.06
CA PRO A 14 38.93 -21.81 24.65
C PRO A 14 38.57 -20.62 25.56
N ALA A 15 37.44 -19.96 25.25
CA ALA A 15 36.93 -18.86 26.06
C ALA A 15 36.49 -19.37 27.44
N GLU A 16 37.25 -19.01 28.48
CA GLU A 16 36.85 -19.25 29.87
C GLU A 16 35.54 -18.50 30.20
N PRO A 17 34.61 -19.11 30.95
CA PRO A 17 33.37 -18.46 31.35
C PRO A 17 33.68 -17.37 32.37
N GLN A 18 33.83 -16.13 31.90
CA GLN A 18 33.94 -14.95 32.76
C GLN A 18 32.60 -14.71 33.48
N THR A 19 32.42 -15.34 34.65
CA THR A 19 31.38 -14.96 35.62
C THR A 19 31.75 -13.61 36.23
N ARG A 20 31.51 -12.51 35.49
CA ARG A 20 31.63 -11.16 36.04
C ARG A 20 30.54 -10.97 37.09
N PRO A 21 30.89 -10.60 38.34
CA PRO A 21 29.87 -10.36 39.36
C PRO A 21 28.97 -9.21 38.92
N ARG A 22 27.66 -9.37 39.06
CA ARG A 22 26.67 -8.32 38.73
C ARG A 22 26.95 -7.08 39.59
N ARG A 23 27.69 -6.13 39.04
CA ARG A 23 28.01 -4.85 39.67
C ARG A 23 26.70 -4.14 40.00
N LYS A 24 26.48 -3.88 41.29
CA LYS A 24 25.30 -3.15 41.77
C LYS A 24 25.44 -1.70 41.33
N LEU A 25 24.50 -1.23 40.50
CA LEU A 25 24.45 0.16 40.03
C LEU A 25 24.37 1.11 41.24
N SER A 26 25.29 2.07 41.27
CA SER A 26 25.30 3.17 42.23
C SER A 26 24.07 4.05 42.06
N ARG A 27 23.74 4.83 43.09
CA ARG A 27 22.57 5.73 43.07
C ARG A 27 22.64 6.77 41.94
N ALA A 28 23.84 7.22 41.59
CA ALA A 28 24.07 8.15 40.49
C ALA A 28 23.81 7.50 39.12
N GLU A 29 24.30 6.27 38.91
CA GLU A 29 24.06 5.51 37.67
C GLU A 29 22.58 5.18 37.50
N ARG A 30 21.88 4.79 38.58
CA ARG A 30 20.42 4.57 38.56
C ARG A 30 19.66 5.82 38.15
N LYS A 31 20.01 6.98 38.71
CA LYS A 31 19.39 8.27 38.36
C LYS A 31 19.64 8.67 36.91
N GLN A 32 20.83 8.39 36.37
CA GLN A 32 21.14 8.64 34.96
C GLN A 32 20.36 7.70 34.02
N ILE A 33 20.27 6.42 34.37
CA ILE A 33 19.48 5.43 33.62
C ILE A 33 18.00 5.80 33.65
N GLU A 34 17.47 6.17 34.82
CA GLU A 34 16.08 6.58 34.98
C GLU A 34 15.76 7.87 34.22
N ALA A 35 16.68 8.84 34.22
CA ALA A 35 16.58 10.04 33.39
C ALA A 35 16.64 9.72 31.89
N ALA A 36 17.46 8.76 31.47
CA ALA A 36 17.55 8.31 30.08
C ALA A 36 16.28 7.57 29.63
N ILE A 37 15.73 6.69 30.48
CA ILE A 37 14.46 5.99 30.26
C ILE A 37 13.30 7.01 30.21
N ALA A 38 13.26 7.98 31.12
CA ALA A 38 12.26 9.04 31.11
C ALA A 38 12.35 9.93 29.86
N ARG A 39 13.56 10.18 29.35
CA ARG A 39 13.77 10.88 28.07
C ARG A 39 13.28 10.05 26.88
N ALA A 40 13.61 8.75 26.86
CA ALA A 40 13.17 7.83 25.81
C ALA A 40 11.64 7.64 25.79
N ASN A 41 11.01 7.60 26.97
CA ASN A 41 9.56 7.51 27.11
C ASN A 41 8.85 8.83 26.79
N ARG A 42 9.53 9.98 26.85
CA ARG A 42 9.00 11.28 26.38
C ARG A 42 9.00 11.41 24.86
N THR A 43 9.91 10.74 24.17
CA THR A 43 10.05 10.79 22.70
C THR A 43 9.03 9.95 21.93
N GLY A 44 7.92 9.58 22.56
CA GLY A 44 6.71 9.10 21.87
C GLY A 44 6.41 7.64 22.13
N LYS A 45 5.11 7.32 22.14
CA LYS A 45 4.60 5.95 21.93
C LYS A 45 5.42 5.37 20.78
N LYS A 46 6.21 4.31 21.02
CA LYS A 46 6.71 3.52 19.91
C LYS A 46 5.48 3.01 19.18
N GLU A 47 5.26 3.52 17.98
CA GLU A 47 4.23 3.03 17.08
C GLU A 47 4.55 1.56 16.83
N GLN A 48 3.75 0.66 17.40
CA GLN A 48 4.03 -0.78 17.37
C GLN A 48 3.51 -1.40 16.09
N SER A 49 2.59 -0.69 15.44
CA SER A 49 1.95 -1.06 14.19
C SER A 49 2.07 0.07 13.16
N ALA A 50 1.96 -0.27 11.88
CA ALA A 50 1.92 0.73 10.82
C ALA A 50 0.72 1.68 10.99
N GLN A 51 -0.37 1.20 11.59
CA GLN A 51 -1.56 2.01 11.88
C GLN A 51 -1.30 3.07 12.95
N ASP A 52 -0.50 2.75 13.97
CA ASP A 52 -0.10 3.72 14.99
C ASP A 52 0.74 4.86 14.41
N SER A 53 1.39 4.64 13.25
CA SER A 53 2.19 5.64 12.53
C SER A 53 1.41 6.61 11.66
N ILE A 54 0.11 6.38 11.49
CA ILE A 54 -0.73 7.24 10.67
C ILE A 54 -1.28 8.36 11.57
N PRO A 55 -0.89 9.64 11.37
CA PRO A 55 -1.19 10.72 12.30
C PRO A 55 -2.61 11.27 12.13
N TYR A 56 -3.62 10.40 12.11
CA TYR A 56 -5.03 10.78 12.00
C TYR A 56 -5.60 11.18 13.36
N GLU A 57 -6.12 12.42 13.46
CA GLU A 57 -6.79 12.94 14.64
C GLU A 57 -8.32 12.71 14.58
N ARG A 58 -8.92 12.86 13.40
CA ARG A 58 -10.37 12.70 13.20
C ARG A 58 -10.70 12.41 11.73
N MET A 59 -11.67 11.52 11.51
CA MET A 59 -12.25 11.23 10.20
C MET A 59 -13.72 11.65 10.18
N TRP A 60 -14.16 12.33 9.12
CA TRP A 60 -15.56 12.67 8.88
C TRP A 60 -16.20 11.73 7.85
N PRO A 61 -17.54 11.56 7.86
CA PRO A 61 -18.25 10.68 6.92
C PRO A 61 -18.10 11.07 5.45
N ASP A 62 -17.74 12.32 5.17
CA ASP A 62 -17.58 12.88 3.83
C ASP A 62 -16.16 12.67 3.24
N GLY A 63 -15.30 11.93 3.94
CA GLY A 63 -13.94 11.62 3.48
C GLY A 63 -12.89 12.67 3.85
N ILE A 64 -13.25 13.71 4.61
CA ILE A 64 -12.28 14.65 5.18
C ILE A 64 -11.61 13.99 6.39
N CYS A 65 -10.30 14.16 6.50
CA CYS A 65 -9.51 13.74 7.64
C CYS A 65 -8.70 14.91 8.20
N LYS A 66 -8.68 15.04 9.53
CA LYS A 66 -7.75 15.93 10.23
C LYS A 66 -6.51 15.13 10.60
N VAL A 67 -5.36 15.66 10.21
CA VAL A 67 -4.03 15.13 10.52
C VAL A 67 -3.29 16.10 11.45
N ALA A 68 -2.19 15.64 12.04
CA ALA A 68 -1.34 16.46 12.90
C ALA A 68 -0.96 17.83 12.29
N ASP A 69 -0.64 18.77 13.18
CA ASP A 69 -0.32 20.17 12.86
C ASP A 69 -1.47 20.97 12.22
N GLY A 70 -2.71 20.60 12.52
CA GLY A 70 -3.89 21.33 12.04
C GLY A 70 -4.12 21.22 10.53
N ARG A 71 -3.51 20.24 9.87
CA ARG A 71 -3.72 19.98 8.44
C ARG A 71 -4.97 19.14 8.22
N TYR A 72 -5.57 19.31 7.05
CA TYR A 72 -6.72 18.53 6.61
C TYR A 72 -6.38 17.86 5.28
N THR A 73 -6.78 16.61 5.12
CA THR A 73 -6.70 15.87 3.87
C THR A 73 -8.10 15.48 3.43
N LYS A 74 -8.30 15.41 2.12
CA LYS A 74 -9.54 14.91 1.52
C LYS A 74 -9.17 13.91 0.46
N THR A 75 -9.71 12.70 0.57
CA THR A 75 -9.56 11.68 -0.45
C THR A 75 -10.77 11.74 -1.38
N ILE A 76 -10.51 11.84 -2.68
CA ILE A 76 -11.53 11.87 -3.72
C ILE A 76 -11.31 10.67 -4.63
N GLN A 77 -12.37 9.91 -4.88
CA GLN A 77 -12.37 8.83 -5.85
C GLN A 77 -12.86 9.38 -7.19
N PHE A 78 -12.14 9.04 -8.26
CA PHE A 78 -12.52 9.38 -9.63
C PHE A 78 -12.87 8.09 -10.38
N GLN A 79 -13.77 8.20 -11.36
CA GLN A 79 -14.10 7.10 -12.25
C GLN A 79 -13.01 6.89 -13.29
N ASP A 80 -12.89 5.66 -13.78
CA ASP A 80 -11.96 5.31 -14.86
C ASP A 80 -12.47 5.84 -16.20
N ILE A 81 -11.58 6.44 -16.98
CA ILE A 81 -11.85 6.98 -18.32
C ILE A 81 -10.98 6.27 -19.36
N ASN A 82 -11.57 5.86 -20.48
CA ASN A 82 -10.81 5.17 -21.53
C ASN A 82 -10.14 6.15 -22.48
N TYR A 83 -8.99 6.69 -22.07
CA TYR A 83 -8.26 7.68 -22.86
C TYR A 83 -7.89 7.18 -24.27
N GLN A 84 -7.55 5.90 -24.45
CA GLN A 84 -7.11 5.38 -25.76
C GLN A 84 -8.25 5.33 -26.79
N LEU A 85 -9.45 4.91 -26.37
CA LEU A 85 -10.62 4.79 -27.23
C LEU A 85 -11.43 6.09 -27.35
N SER A 86 -11.12 7.12 -26.55
CA SER A 86 -11.75 8.43 -26.64
C SER A 86 -11.53 9.10 -28.00
N GLN A 87 -12.47 9.99 -28.37
CA GLN A 87 -12.35 10.86 -29.54
C GLN A 87 -11.18 11.83 -29.38
N ASN A 88 -10.68 12.41 -30.48
CA ASN A 88 -9.52 13.29 -30.42
C ASN A 88 -9.83 14.59 -29.66
N GLU A 89 -11.06 15.07 -29.77
CA GLU A 89 -11.58 16.23 -29.06
C GLU A 89 -11.55 15.96 -27.55
N ASP A 90 -12.07 14.80 -27.12
CA ASP A 90 -12.07 14.37 -25.72
C ASP A 90 -10.65 14.21 -25.17
N LYS A 91 -9.74 13.59 -25.95
CA LYS A 91 -8.33 13.44 -25.57
C LYS A 91 -7.68 14.79 -25.30
N THR A 92 -7.95 15.77 -26.16
CA THR A 92 -7.42 17.13 -26.03
C THR A 92 -7.97 17.80 -24.78
N ALA A 93 -9.29 17.73 -24.56
CA ALA A 93 -9.91 18.29 -23.36
C ALA A 93 -9.39 17.65 -22.06
N ILE A 94 -9.20 16.32 -22.03
CA ILE A 94 -8.63 15.61 -20.88
C ILE A 94 -7.19 16.09 -20.62
N PHE A 95 -6.38 16.22 -21.67
CA PHE A 95 -4.99 16.67 -21.55
C PHE A 95 -4.89 18.11 -21.04
N GLU A 96 -5.68 19.02 -21.59
CA GLU A 96 -5.73 20.42 -21.15
C GLU A 96 -6.19 20.53 -19.69
N GLY A 97 -7.29 19.86 -19.33
CA GLY A 97 -7.78 19.84 -17.94
C GLY A 97 -6.77 19.25 -16.95
N TRP A 98 -5.97 18.27 -17.39
CA TRP A 98 -4.88 17.72 -16.58
C TRP A 98 -3.75 18.74 -16.35
N CYS A 99 -3.38 19.50 -17.38
CA CYS A 99 -2.38 20.57 -17.26
C CYS A 99 -2.87 21.66 -16.29
N ASP A 100 -4.11 22.08 -16.43
CA ASP A 100 -4.72 23.09 -15.55
C ASP A 100 -4.76 22.62 -14.09
N PHE A 101 -5.14 21.35 -13.86
CA PHE A 101 -5.15 20.75 -12.53
C PHE A 101 -3.77 20.76 -11.87
N LEU A 102 -2.72 20.38 -12.61
CA LEU A 102 -1.36 20.37 -12.07
C LEU A 102 -0.87 21.79 -11.73
N ASN A 103 -1.29 22.78 -12.51
CA ASN A 103 -0.93 24.19 -12.30
C ASN A 103 -1.83 24.89 -11.26
N TYR A 104 -2.95 24.29 -10.89
CA TYR A 104 -3.90 24.86 -9.95
C TYR A 104 -3.34 24.95 -8.52
N PHE A 105 -2.52 23.98 -8.12
CA PHE A 105 -1.96 23.93 -6.77
C PHE A 105 -0.69 24.76 -6.66
N ASP A 106 -0.65 25.65 -5.66
CA ASP A 106 0.59 26.30 -5.26
C ASP A 106 1.45 25.37 -4.38
N SER A 107 2.66 25.83 -4.02
CA SER A 107 3.59 25.08 -3.18
C SER A 107 3.09 24.77 -1.75
N SER A 108 1.99 25.38 -1.31
CA SER A 108 1.41 25.16 0.02
C SER A 108 0.55 23.90 0.10
N ILE A 109 0.07 23.40 -1.05
CA ILE A 109 -0.80 22.22 -1.12
C ILE A 109 0.01 21.00 -1.54
N ARG A 110 -0.05 19.95 -0.72
CA ARG A 110 0.52 18.64 -1.05
C ARG A 110 -0.59 17.71 -1.51
N PHE A 111 -0.47 17.17 -2.71
CA PHE A 111 -1.37 16.14 -3.20
C PHE A 111 -0.58 14.90 -3.62
N GLN A 112 -1.27 13.76 -3.60
CA GLN A 112 -0.73 12.48 -4.01
C GLN A 112 -1.77 11.78 -4.88
N LEU A 113 -1.31 11.18 -5.97
CA LEU A 113 -2.13 10.33 -6.82
C LEU A 113 -1.88 8.88 -6.43
N SER A 114 -2.95 8.12 -6.24
CA SER A 114 -2.88 6.68 -6.02
C SER A 114 -3.61 5.98 -7.16
N PHE A 115 -2.88 5.22 -7.96
CA PHE A 115 -3.43 4.44 -9.06
C PHE A 115 -3.57 2.99 -8.61
N LEU A 116 -4.81 2.53 -8.47
CA LEU A 116 -5.11 1.14 -8.13
C LEU A 116 -5.39 0.39 -9.42
N ASN A 117 -4.42 -0.39 -9.88
CA ASN A 117 -4.63 -1.28 -11.00
C ASN A 117 -5.24 -2.59 -10.48
N LEU A 118 -6.57 -2.65 -10.47
CA LEU A 118 -7.32 -3.85 -10.06
C LEU A 118 -7.43 -4.78 -11.25
N ALA A 119 -6.47 -5.71 -11.37
CA ALA A 119 -6.63 -6.85 -12.24
C ALA A 119 -7.75 -7.73 -11.67
N ALA A 120 -8.84 -7.92 -12.41
CA ALA A 120 -9.82 -8.94 -12.07
C ALA A 120 -9.11 -10.28 -12.21
N SER A 121 -9.06 -11.08 -11.15
CA SER A 121 -8.79 -12.49 -11.38
C SER A 121 -9.93 -13.00 -12.26
N GLN A 122 -9.59 -13.60 -13.39
CA GLN A 122 -10.55 -14.10 -14.37
C GLN A 122 -11.56 -15.04 -13.70
N GLU A 123 -11.12 -15.74 -12.66
CA GLU A 123 -11.90 -16.68 -11.86
C GLU A 123 -12.98 -15.99 -11.00
N THR A 124 -12.68 -14.87 -10.34
CA THR A 124 -13.67 -14.16 -9.50
C THR A 124 -14.79 -13.55 -10.34
N PHE A 125 -14.48 -13.09 -11.55
CA PHE A 125 -15.46 -12.53 -12.48
C PHE A 125 -16.18 -13.59 -13.31
N ALA A 126 -15.52 -14.70 -13.65
CA ALA A 126 -16.19 -15.86 -14.26
C ALA A 126 -17.29 -16.39 -13.32
N ASN A 127 -17.01 -16.45 -12.02
CA ASN A 127 -17.99 -16.87 -11.03
C ASN A 127 -19.17 -15.89 -10.88
N SER A 128 -18.99 -14.59 -11.16
CA SER A 128 -20.08 -13.61 -11.07
C SER A 128 -20.99 -13.58 -12.31
N ILE A 129 -20.49 -14.02 -13.47
CA ILE A 129 -21.26 -14.10 -14.72
C ILE A 129 -21.80 -15.50 -15.03
N THR A 130 -21.39 -16.51 -14.26
CA THR A 130 -21.86 -17.89 -14.44
C THR A 130 -23.30 -18.01 -13.96
N ILE A 131 -24.21 -18.41 -14.85
CA ILE A 131 -25.60 -18.67 -14.52
C ILE A 131 -25.75 -20.15 -14.15
N PRO A 132 -26.16 -20.49 -12.91
CA PRO A 132 -26.32 -21.88 -12.51
C PRO A 132 -27.49 -22.55 -13.24
N ALA A 133 -27.34 -23.84 -13.52
CA ALA A 133 -28.41 -24.67 -14.06
C ALA A 133 -29.57 -24.81 -13.05
N GLN A 134 -30.80 -24.84 -13.55
CA GLN A 134 -32.01 -24.96 -12.73
C GLN A 134 -32.74 -26.29 -12.96
N GLY A 135 -32.29 -27.12 -13.92
CA GLY A 135 -32.90 -28.40 -14.24
C GLY A 135 -34.16 -28.27 -15.08
N ASP A 136 -34.30 -27.18 -15.84
CA ASP A 136 -35.44 -26.91 -16.70
C ASP A 136 -35.03 -26.82 -18.19
N ASP A 137 -36.03 -26.68 -19.07
CA ASP A 137 -35.84 -26.64 -20.52
C ASP A 137 -35.04 -25.41 -21.01
N PHE A 138 -34.78 -24.42 -20.15
CA PHE A 138 -33.98 -23.24 -20.46
C PHE A 138 -32.49 -23.41 -20.15
N ASP A 139 -32.07 -24.52 -19.52
CA ASP A 139 -30.66 -24.77 -19.21
C ASP A 139 -29.73 -24.69 -20.45
N PRO A 140 -30.10 -25.19 -21.65
CA PRO A 140 -29.30 -25.00 -22.85
C PRO A 140 -29.05 -23.52 -23.18
N ILE A 141 -30.06 -22.67 -23.00
CA ILE A 141 -29.97 -21.23 -23.24
C ILE A 141 -29.09 -20.56 -22.18
N ARG A 142 -29.20 -20.97 -20.91
CA ARG A 142 -28.34 -20.45 -19.82
C ARG A 142 -26.86 -20.75 -20.08
N VAL A 143 -26.55 -21.96 -20.58
CA VAL A 143 -25.19 -22.35 -20.95
C VAL A 143 -24.67 -21.51 -22.12
N GLU A 144 -25.46 -21.38 -23.19
CA GLU A 144 -25.08 -20.58 -24.36
C GLU A 144 -24.83 -19.11 -23.99
N TYR A 145 -25.71 -18.53 -23.17
CA TYR A 145 -25.58 -17.15 -22.73
C TYR A 145 -24.36 -16.93 -21.84
N THR A 146 -24.10 -17.87 -20.90
CA THR A 146 -22.90 -17.84 -20.07
C THR A 146 -21.63 -17.92 -20.94
N GLN A 147 -21.62 -18.78 -21.96
CA GLN A 147 -20.50 -18.92 -22.89
C GLN A 147 -20.29 -17.64 -23.73
N MET A 148 -21.37 -17.00 -24.18
CA MET A 148 -21.30 -15.72 -24.89
C MET A 148 -20.67 -14.64 -24.00
N LEU A 149 -21.10 -14.52 -22.73
CA LEU A 149 -20.55 -13.56 -21.78
C LEU A 149 -19.07 -13.80 -21.51
N GLN A 150 -18.64 -15.06 -21.35
CA GLN A 150 -17.22 -15.41 -21.19
C GLN A 150 -16.39 -15.05 -22.42
N ASN A 151 -16.92 -15.28 -23.63
CA ASN A 151 -16.24 -14.94 -24.88
C ASN A 151 -16.10 -13.42 -25.09
N GLN A 152 -17.13 -12.65 -24.72
CA GLN A 152 -17.07 -11.18 -24.74
C GLN A 152 -16.05 -10.66 -23.72
N LEU A 153 -15.99 -11.27 -22.53
CA LEU A 153 -15.01 -10.93 -21.51
C LEU A 153 -13.57 -11.13 -22.02
N ALA A 154 -13.30 -12.27 -22.63
CA ALA A 154 -11.97 -12.60 -23.19
C ALA A 154 -11.52 -11.62 -24.28
N ARG A 155 -12.45 -10.95 -24.96
CA ARG A 155 -12.18 -9.99 -26.04
C ARG A 155 -12.23 -8.53 -25.59
N GLY A 156 -12.95 -8.22 -24.50
CA GLY A 156 -13.47 -6.88 -24.23
C GLY A 156 -12.65 -6.01 -23.28
N ASN A 157 -11.80 -6.58 -22.43
CA ASN A 157 -10.98 -5.82 -21.49
C ASN A 157 -9.65 -6.52 -21.23
N ASN A 158 -8.57 -5.75 -21.09
CA ASN A 158 -7.22 -6.21 -20.71
C ASN A 158 -7.15 -6.73 -19.24
N GLY A 159 -8.20 -7.39 -18.74
CA GLY A 159 -8.27 -7.95 -17.40
C GLY A 159 -8.47 -6.93 -16.27
N LEU A 160 -8.87 -5.69 -16.56
CA LEU A 160 -9.03 -4.64 -15.55
C LEU A 160 -10.49 -4.46 -15.11
N ILE A 161 -10.72 -4.42 -13.80
CA ILE A 161 -12.03 -4.09 -13.22
C ILE A 161 -12.21 -2.57 -13.28
N LYS A 162 -13.29 -2.12 -13.93
CA LYS A 162 -13.72 -0.73 -13.89
C LYS A 162 -14.80 -0.58 -12.84
N THR A 163 -14.53 0.20 -11.80
CA THR A 163 -15.54 0.58 -10.81
C THR A 163 -16.30 1.78 -11.37
N LYS A 164 -17.62 1.65 -11.57
CA LYS A 164 -18.50 2.76 -11.93
C LYS A 164 -18.98 3.46 -10.66
#